data_AF-A0A7C7HKS7-F1
#
_entry.id   AF-A0A7C7HKS7-F1
#
_cell.length_a   1.000
_cell.length_b   1.000
_cell.length_c   1.000
_cell.angle_alpha   90.00
_cell.angle_beta   90.00
_cell.angle_gamma   90.00
#
_symmetry.space_group_name_H-M   'P 1'
#
loop_
_entity.id
_entity.type
_entity.pdbx_description
1 polymer ?
#
loop_
_entity_poly.entity_id
_entity_poly.type
_entity_poly.pdbx_seq_one_letter_code
_entity_poly.pdbx_strand_id
1 'polypeptide(L)' 'MMSDVFISYLRKDIEFAQRLHHELEARDHAPWVDWQDIPPTSE' A
#
# COMPACT_ATOMS: atom_id res chain seq x y z
N MET A 1 -4.30 -15.35 8.30
CA MET A 1 -2.83 -15.24 8.39
C MET A 1 -2.51 -13.76 8.32
N MET A 2 -1.67 -13.25 9.22
CA MET A 2 -1.32 -11.83 9.30
C MET A 2 -0.52 -11.46 8.03
N SER A 3 -0.89 -10.38 7.36
CA SER A 3 -0.10 -9.80 6.27
C SER A 3 1.28 -9.43 6.80
N ASP A 4 2.34 -10.00 6.20
CA ASP A 4 3.73 -9.82 6.67
C ASP A 4 4.30 -8.43 6.39
N VAL A 5 3.66 -7.66 5.51
CA VAL A 5 4.16 -6.38 5.01
C VAL A 5 3.04 -5.35 4.97
N PHE A 6 3.27 -4.19 5.62
CA PHE A 6 2.41 -3.01 5.50
C PHE A 6 3.12 -1.92 4.68
N ILE A 7 2.43 -1.37 3.68
CA ILE A 7 2.93 -0.28 2.84
C ILE A 7 2.26 1.03 3.26
N SER A 8 3.03 1.93 3.87
CA SER A 8 2.64 3.32 4.11
C SER A 8 3.28 4.23 3.07
N TYR A 9 2.48 5.09 2.44
CA TYR A 9 2.91 5.95 1.34
C TYR A 9 2.28 7.35 1.43
N LEU A 10 2.94 8.35 0.84
CA LEU A 10 2.32 9.66 0.60
C LEU A 10 1.46 9.57 -0.66
N ARG A 11 0.31 10.26 -0.71
CA ARG A 11 -0.60 10.21 -1.88
C ARG A 11 0.07 10.53 -3.21
N LYS A 12 1.03 11.45 -3.22
CA LYS A 12 1.79 11.82 -4.42
C LYS A 12 2.59 10.64 -5.00
N ASP A 13 2.87 9.63 -4.19
CA ASP A 13 3.66 8.45 -4.53
C ASP A 13 2.78 7.20 -4.71
N ILE A 14 1.46 7.37 -4.95
CA ILE A 14 0.50 6.26 -5.09
C ILE A 14 0.86 5.31 -6.24
N GLU A 15 1.36 5.83 -7.36
CA GLU A 15 1.79 5.00 -8.50
C GLU A 15 2.97 4.09 -8.12
N PHE A 16 3.89 4.60 -7.30
CA PHE A 16 5.00 3.81 -6.78
C PHE A 16 4.50 2.74 -5.81
N ALA A 17 3.59 3.10 -4.90
CA ALA A 17 3.00 2.15 -3.95
C ALA A 17 2.25 1.01 -4.65
N GLN A 18 1.52 1.31 -5.73
CA GLN A 18 0.83 0.30 -6.56
C GLN A 18 1.81 -0.66 -7.22
N ARG A 19 2.88 -0.14 -7.82
CA ARG A 19 3.92 -0.97 -8.42
C ARG A 19 4.61 -1.85 -7.38
N LEU A 20 4.93 -1.30 -6.22
CA LEU A 20 5.55 -2.05 -5.12
C LEU A 20 4.64 -3.16 -4.60
N HIS A 21 3.34 -2.88 -4.44
CA HIS A 21 2.34 -3.89 -4.04
C HIS A 21 2.31 -5.06 -5.03
N HIS A 22 2.20 -4.76 -6.33
CA HIS A 22 2.16 -5.79 -7.37
C HIS A 22 3.43 -6.66 -7.40
N GLU A 23 4.59 -6.02 -7.25
CA GLU A 23 5.88 -6.70 -7.19
C GLU A 23 6.03 -7.60 -5.95
N LEU A 24 5.42 -7.23 -4.83
CA LEU A 24 5.40 -8.04 -3.61
C LEU A 24 4.44 -9.24 -3.75
N GLU A 25 3.26 -9.04 -4.32
CA GLU A 25 2.33 -10.13 -4.64
C GLU A 25 2.95 -11.14 -5.61
N ALA A 26 3.67 -10.67 -6.62
CA ALA A 26 4.37 -11.53 -7.59
C ALA A 26 5.48 -12.40 -6.96
N ARG A 27 5.91 -12.09 -5.74
CA ARG A 27 6.92 -12.82 -4.97
C ARG A 27 6.31 -13.66 -3.85
N ASP A 28 5.01 -13.95 -3.93
CA ASP A 28 4.23 -14.70 -2.93
C ASP A 28 4.17 -14.03 -1.55
N HIS A 29 4.35 -12.70 -1.48
CA HIS A 29 4.04 -11.94 -0.27
C HIS A 29 2.58 -11.50 -0.28
N ALA A 30 2.01 -11.31 0.92
CA ALA A 30 0.68 -10.74 1.10
C ALA A 30 0.80 -9.31 1.67
N PRO A 31 1.18 -8.30 0.84
CA PRO A 31 1.24 -6.92 1.27
C PRO A 31 -0.17 -6.40 1.62
N TRP A 32 -0.27 -5.65 2.70
CA TRP A 32 -1.43 -4.85 3.03
C TRP A 32 -1.10 -3.38 2.82
N VAL A 33 -2.04 -2.65 2.24
CA VAL A 33 -1.90 -1.23 1.94
C VAL A 33 -3.26 -0.59 2.16
N ASP A 34 -3.23 0.56 2.83
CA ASP A 34 -4.44 1.33 3.02
C ASP A 34 -4.68 2.17 1.76
N TRP A 35 -5.44 1.59 0.83
CA TRP A 35 -5.93 2.29 -0.35
C TRP A 35 -7.11 3.21 -0.04
N GLN A 36 -7.70 3.12 1.17
CA GLN A 36 -8.85 3.96 1.47
C GLN A 36 -8.41 5.41 1.33
N ASP A 37 -9.17 6.13 0.51
CA ASP A 37 -9.10 7.57 0.29
C ASP A 37 -8.72 8.24 1.60
N ILE A 38 -7.43 8.49 1.80
CA ILE A 38 -6.99 9.30 2.92
C ILE A 38 -7.81 10.59 2.70
N PRO A 39 -8.74 10.98 3.57
CA PRO A 39 -9.48 12.22 3.34
C PRO A 39 -8.46 13.34 3.41
N PRO A 40 -8.45 14.35 2.52
CA PRO A 40 -7.61 15.52 2.75
C PRO A 40 -8.00 16.07 4.12
N THR A 41 -7.12 15.88 5.12
CA THR A 41 -7.29 16.28 6.52
C THR A 41 -8.55 15.77 7.22
N SER A 42 -8.40 14.84 8.17
CA SER A 42 -9.23 14.94 9.38
C SER A 42 -8.82 16.23 10.09
N GLU A 43 -9.79 17.12 10.33
CA GLU A 43 -9.61 18.31 11.16
C GLU A 43 -9.13 17.98 12.59
#